data_AF-A0A654CMV1-F1
#
_entry.id   AF-A0A654CMV1-F1
#
_cell.length_a   1.000
_cell.length_b   1.000
_cell.length_c   1.000
_cell.angle_alpha   90.00
_cell.angle_beta   90.00
_cell.angle_gamma   90.00
#
_symmetry.space_group_name_H-M   'P 1'
#
loop_
_entity.id
_entity.type
_entity.pdbx_description
1 polymer ?
#
loop_
_entity_poly.entity_id
_entity_poly.type
_entity_poly.pdbx_seq_one_letter_code
_entity_poly.pdbx_strand_id
1 'polypeptide(L)' 'MARKSFGDESGGFWVVALFGNQIIYYNDIEEGFNISSFEIYGVIDQYDCNQSELTAPINYLVSQLSQIPDEII' A
#
# COMPACT_ATOMS: atom_id res chain seq x y z
N MET A 1 -23.91 8.54 -15.97
CA MET A 1 -22.46 8.71 -15.71
C MET A 1 -21.89 7.34 -15.38
N ALA A 2 -21.12 6.73 -16.29
CA ALA A 2 -20.43 5.48 -15.98
C ALA A 2 -19.17 5.83 -15.18
N ARG A 3 -19.11 5.43 -13.91
CA ARG A 3 -17.88 5.43 -13.12
C ARG A 3 -16.96 4.43 -13.80
N LYS A 4 -15.96 4.91 -14.52
CA LYS A 4 -14.90 4.05 -15.06
C LYS A 4 -14.17 3.46 -13.85
N SER A 5 -14.43 2.20 -13.52
CA SER A 5 -13.58 1.48 -12.57
C SER A 5 -12.18 1.48 -13.19
N PHE A 6 -11.18 1.91 -12.43
CA PHE A 6 -9.80 1.83 -12.88
C PHE A 6 -9.26 0.39 -12.86
N GLY A 7 -10.12 -0.58 -12.57
CA GLY A 7 -9.89 -2.00 -12.70
C GLY A 7 -10.79 -2.53 -13.82
N ASP A 8 -10.19 -3.28 -14.73
CA ASP A 8 -10.92 -4.13 -15.65
C ASP A 8 -11.70 -5.20 -14.84
N GLU A 9 -12.55 -5.98 -15.50
CA GLU A 9 -13.56 -6.90 -14.93
C GLU A 9 -13.04 -7.91 -13.86
N SER A 10 -11.74 -7.94 -13.57
CA SER A 10 -11.06 -8.75 -12.55
C SER A 10 -10.75 -8.03 -11.22
N GLY A 11 -11.10 -6.76 -11.04
CA GLY A 11 -10.67 -5.96 -9.87
C GLY A 11 -9.25 -5.38 -10.05
N GLY A 12 -8.95 -4.28 -9.37
CA GLY A 12 -7.71 -3.53 -9.52
C GLY A 12 -6.88 -3.42 -8.24
N PHE A 13 -5.59 -3.16 -8.43
CA PHE A 13 -4.68 -2.76 -7.35
C PHE A 13 -4.16 -1.36 -7.64
N TRP A 14 -4.24 -0.47 -6.66
CA TRP A 14 -3.80 0.91 -6.83
C TRP A 14 -2.83 1.30 -5.74
N VAL A 15 -1.58 1.58 -6.13
CA VAL A 15 -0.60 2.19 -5.23
C VAL A 15 -1.07 3.61 -4.90
N VAL A 16 -1.21 3.90 -3.61
CA VAL A 16 -1.67 5.19 -3.09
C VAL A 16 -0.56 5.99 -2.39
N ALA A 17 0.52 5.32 -1.98
CA ALA A 17 1.68 5.96 -1.38
C ALA A 17 2.98 5.18 -1.64
N LEU A 18 4.11 5.90 -1.68
CA LEU A 18 5.46 5.35 -1.67
C LEU A 18 6.23 5.92 -0.47
N PHE A 19 6.97 5.07 0.21
CA PHE A 19 7.83 5.43 1.34
C PHE A 19 9.12 4.60 1.30
N GLY A 20 10.22 5.18 0.84
CA GLY A 20 11.44 4.43 0.59
C GLY A 20 11.21 3.33 -0.45
N ASN A 21 11.46 2.07 -0.07
CA ASN A 21 11.17 0.87 -0.87
C ASN A 21 9.83 0.22 -0.51
N GLN A 22 8.97 0.88 0.27
CA GLN A 22 7.65 0.38 0.63
C GLN A 22 6.55 1.13 -0.13
N ILE A 23 5.48 0.42 -0.45
CA ILE A 23 4.27 0.92 -1.09
C ILE A 23 3.07 0.61 -0.20
N ILE A 24 2.10 1.53 -0.18
CA ILE A 24 0.74 1.23 0.26
C ILE A 24 -0.13 1.10 -0.97
N TYR A 25 -0.90 0.02 -1.07
CA TYR A 25 -1.83 -0.19 -2.17
C TYR A 25 -3.22 -0.55 -1.68
N TYR A 26 -4.24 -0.13 -2.42
CA TYR A 26 -5.63 -0.56 -2.26
C TYR A 26 -5.89 -1.77 -3.14
N ASN A 27 -6.49 -2.81 -2.58
CA ASN A 27 -6.92 -4.03 -3.27
C ASN A 27 -8.46 -3.99 -3.40
N ASP A 28 -8.98 -3.80 -4.62
CA ASP A 28 -10.44 -3.72 -4.89
C ASP A 28 -11.16 -5.02 -4.55
N ILE A 29 -10.48 -6.16 -4.72
CA ILE A 29 -11.09 -7.49 -4.58
C ILE A 29 -11.44 -7.73 -3.12
N GLU A 30 -10.58 -7.26 -2.22
CA GLU A 30 -10.66 -7.44 -0.78
C GLU A 30 -11.15 -6.18 -0.08
N GLU A 31 -11.42 -5.10 -0.81
CA GLU A 31 -11.82 -3.78 -0.34
C GLU A 31 -10.93 -3.23 0.81
N GLY A 32 -9.61 -3.42 0.73
CA GLY A 32 -8.70 -3.06 1.83
C GLY A 32 -7.33 -2.53 1.40
N PHE A 33 -6.62 -1.91 2.36
CA PHE A 33 -5.27 -1.38 2.18
C PHE A 33 -4.21 -2.35 2.69
N ASN A 34 -3.14 -2.51 1.92
CA ASN A 34 -2.02 -3.37 2.23
C ASN A 34 -0.69 -2.61 2.05
N ILE A 35 0.37 -3.14 2.64
CA ILE A 35 1.73 -2.62 2.49
C ILE A 35 2.62 -3.71 1.91
N SER A 36 3.49 -3.34 0.98
CA SER A 36 4.47 -4.26 0.41
C SER A 36 5.78 -3.53 0.14
N SER A 37 6.88 -4.27 0.05
CA SER A 37 8.09 -3.74 -0.59
C SER A 37 7.92 -3.75 -2.12
N PHE A 38 8.74 -2.97 -2.82
CA PHE A 38 8.90 -3.09 -4.26
C PHE A 38 10.38 -3.00 -4.63
N GLU A 39 10.82 -3.88 -5.53
CA GLU A 39 12.15 -3.77 -6.17
C GLU A 39 12.05 -3.16 -7.59
N ILE A 40 10.93 -3.38 -8.27
CA ILE A 40 10.69 -2.91 -9.64
C ILE A 40 9.50 -1.94 -9.63
N TYR A 41 9.71 -0.73 -10.13
CA TYR A 41 8.62 0.24 -10.27
C TYR A 41 7.45 -0.33 -11.08
N GLY A 42 6.26 -0.27 -10.51
CA GLY A 42 5.03 -0.80 -11.12
C GLY A 42 4.75 -2.27 -10.83
N VAL A 43 5.60 -2.96 -10.07
CA VAL A 43 5.36 -4.33 -9.60
C VAL A 43 5.08 -4.29 -8.09
N ILE A 44 3.99 -4.93 -7.67
CA ILE A 44 3.68 -5.16 -6.26
C ILE A 44 4.23 -6.56 -5.93
N ASP A 45 5.24 -6.63 -5.06
CA ASP A 45 5.96 -7.89 -4.84
C ASP A 45 5.18 -8.88 -3.95
N GLN A 46 4.31 -8.37 -3.05
CA GLN A 46 3.49 -9.20 -2.17
C GLN A 46 2.01 -8.88 -2.31
N TYR A 47 1.23 -9.92 -2.63
CA TYR A 47 -0.23 -9.89 -2.55
C TYR A 47 -0.68 -10.21 -1.14
N ASP A 48 -1.55 -9.36 -0.60
CA ASP A 48 -2.22 -9.56 0.68
C ASP A 48 -3.74 -9.38 0.53
N CYS A 49 -4.48 -10.12 1.35
CA CYS A 49 -5.94 -10.13 1.38
C CYS A 49 -6.55 -9.47 2.63
N ASN A 50 -5.90 -8.42 3.15
CA ASN A 50 -6.42 -7.72 4.32
C ASN A 50 -7.49 -6.69 3.94
N GLN A 51 -8.50 -6.56 4.80
CA GLN A 51 -9.55 -5.52 4.80
C GLN A 51 -9.18 -4.35 5.71
N SER A 52 -7.89 -3.97 5.72
CA SER A 52 -7.43 -2.94 6.65
C SER A 52 -7.79 -1.55 6.15
N GLU A 53 -8.19 -0.67 7.07
CA GLU A 53 -8.28 0.77 6.83
C GLU A 53 -6.91 1.36 6.52
N LEU A 54 -6.86 2.46 5.75
CA LEU A 54 -5.61 3.13 5.35
C LEU A 54 -4.74 3.54 6.56
N THR A 55 -5.36 3.79 7.71
CA THR A 55 -4.65 4.15 8.94
C THR A 55 -3.72 3.05 9.44
N ALA A 56 -4.04 1.78 9.20
CA ALA A 56 -3.21 0.65 9.65
C ALA A 56 -1.82 0.64 9.00
N PRO A 57 -1.66 0.62 7.67
CA PRO A 57 -0.33 0.67 7.04
C PRO A 57 0.41 1.99 7.30
N ILE A 58 -0.30 3.12 7.45
CA ILE A 58 0.32 4.39 7.86
C ILE A 58 0.92 4.29 9.26
N ASN A 59 0.15 3.79 10.24
CA ASN A 59 0.62 3.64 11.61
C ASN A 59 1.81 2.67 11.69
N TYR A 60 1.78 1.60 10.88
CA TYR A 60 2.92 0.70 10.75
C TYR A 60 4.17 1.46 10.29
N LEU A 61 4.08 2.23 9.19
CA LEU A 61 5.21 3.03 8.68
C LEU A 61 5.75 4.02 9.73
N VAL A 62 4.85 4.76 10.38
CA VAL A 62 5.23 5.73 11.42
C VAL A 62 5.92 5.03 12.59
N SER A 63 5.46 3.85 13.00
CA SER A 63 6.10 3.08 14.07
C SER A 63 7.53 2.65 13.73
N GLN A 64 7.83 2.39 12.45
CA GLN A 64 9.18 2.05 12.02
C GLN A 64 10.10 3.27 12.09
N LEU A 65 9.59 4.46 11.72
CA LEU A 65 10.33 5.71 11.84
C LEU A 65 10.64 6.08 13.29
N SER A 66 9.69 5.91 14.20
CA SER A 66 9.90 6.21 15.63
C SER A 66 10.92 5.30 16.33
N GLN A 67 11.35 4.22 15.66
CA GLN A 67 12.41 3.34 16.14
C GLN A 67 13.80 3.75 15.62
N ILE A 68 13.88 4.74 14.72
CA ILE A 68 15.15 5.27 14.23
C ILE A 68 15.69 6.26 15.27
N PRO A 69 16.91 6.07 15.80
CA PRO A 69 17.51 7.02 16.73
C PRO A 69 17.68 8.39 16.06
N ASP A 70 17.40 9.46 16.81
CA ASP A 70 17.56 10.85 16.36
C ASP A 70 18.99 11.17 15.88
N GLU A 71 19.98 10.34 16.24
CA GLU A 71 21.39 10.50 15.85
C GLU A 71 21.68 10.22 14.36
N ILE A 72 20.71 9.71 13.58
CA ILE A 72 20.89 9.33 12.17
C ILE A 72 20.22 10.33 11.19
N ILE A 73 19.42 11.30 11.65
CA ILE A 73 18.73 12.31 10.82
C ILE A 73 19.43 13.67 10.87
#